data_AF-A0A7K7Q3N4-F1
#
_entry.id   AF-A0A7K7Q3N4-F1
#
_cell.length_a   1.000
_cell.length_b   1.000
_cell.length_c   1.000
_cell.angle_alpha   90.00
_cell.angle_beta   90.00
_cell.angle_gamma   90.00
#
_symmetry.space_group_name_H-M   'P 1'
#
loop_
_entity.id
_entity.type
_entity.pdbx_description
1 polymer ?
#
loop_
_entity_poly.entity_id
_entity_poly.type
_entity_poly.pdbx_seq_one_letter_code
_entity_poly.pdbx_strand_id
1 'polypeptide(L)'
;GDYTTDPANRHVFLTAPASSMKFRPKDFRGFRTPGPGTYTLPRVLGPQTVYTHAEPSYSMKWKSQYQSCFQDLAKTPGPAAFGNVEMDVYKRSAPKYSMGLRTKLGGTGMIPGPADYVPGKVR
;
A
#
# COMPACT_ATOMS: atom_id res chain seq x y z
N GLY A 1 65.32 -30.79 80.97
CA GLY A 1 64.84 -30.40 82.32
C GLY A 1 64.24 -29.04 82.16
N ASP A 2 63.00 -29.04 81.68
CA ASP A 2 62.47 -27.99 80.82
C ASP A 2 61.50 -27.15 81.61
N TYR A 3 61.92 -25.95 82.00
CA TYR A 3 61.03 -24.97 82.60
C TYR A 3 61.26 -23.62 81.92
N THR A 4 60.36 -23.31 81.00
CA THR A 4 60.12 -21.97 80.48
C THR A 4 59.21 -21.25 81.46
N THR A 5 59.63 -20.07 81.93
CA THR A 5 58.72 -19.18 82.68
C THR A 5 57.71 -18.62 81.69
N ASP A 6 56.54 -19.24 81.65
CA ASP A 6 55.30 -18.72 81.08
C ASP A 6 55.15 -17.22 81.47
N PRO A 7 54.84 -16.30 80.53
CA PRO A 7 54.59 -14.91 80.89
C PRO A 7 53.23 -14.81 81.61
N ALA A 8 53.24 -15.14 82.90
CA ALA A 8 52.15 -15.01 83.86
C ALA A 8 51.89 -13.54 84.24
N ASN A 9 51.76 -12.65 83.25
CA ASN A 9 51.60 -11.21 83.49
C ASN A 9 50.49 -10.59 82.63
N ARG A 10 49.41 -11.35 82.36
CA ARG A 10 48.23 -10.83 81.64
C ARG A 10 47.03 -10.49 82.51
N HIS A 11 47.06 -10.73 83.83
CA HIS A 11 45.85 -10.56 84.65
C HIS A 11 46.13 -10.13 86.10
N VAL A 12 46.88 -9.05 86.33
CA VAL A 12 47.07 -8.50 87.70
C VAL A 12 46.51 -7.08 87.88
N PHE A 13 46.13 -6.38 86.82
CA PHE A 13 45.38 -5.12 86.93
C PHE A 13 44.21 -5.13 85.96
N LEU A 14 43.02 -4.73 86.44
CA LEU A 14 41.88 -4.43 85.57
C LEU A 14 42.24 -3.19 84.74
N THR A 15 42.73 -3.41 83.53
CA THR A 15 42.93 -2.34 82.55
C THR A 15 41.62 -2.06 81.82
N ALA A 16 41.32 -0.79 81.59
CA ALA A 16 40.15 -0.41 80.81
C ALA A 16 40.25 -1.01 79.39
N PRO A 17 39.16 -1.51 78.80
CA PRO A 17 39.20 -2.12 77.47
C PRO A 17 39.74 -1.13 76.45
N ALA A 18 40.76 -1.54 75.69
CA ALA A 18 41.35 -0.72 74.64
C ALA A 18 40.53 -0.83 73.35
N SER A 19 39.97 0.29 72.89
CA SER A 19 39.22 0.38 71.64
C SER A 19 40.18 0.34 70.45
N SER A 20 40.09 -0.69 69.61
CA SER A 20 40.77 -0.66 68.30
C SER A 20 39.85 -0.04 67.25
N MET A 21 40.34 0.98 66.53
CA MET A 21 39.65 1.48 65.35
C MET A 21 40.13 0.68 64.13
N LYS A 22 39.21 -0.03 63.46
CA LYS A 22 39.49 -0.64 62.16
C LYS A 22 39.39 0.43 61.08
N PHE A 23 40.35 0.48 60.17
CA PHE A 23 40.27 1.33 58.98
C PHE A 23 39.08 0.93 58.11
N ARG A 24 38.47 1.89 57.41
CA ARG A 24 37.39 1.60 56.47
C ARG A 24 37.92 0.70 55.35
N PRO A 25 37.24 -0.41 55.00
CA PRO A 25 37.56 -1.13 53.78
C PRO A 25 37.43 -0.16 52.62
N LYS A 26 38.41 -0.13 51.73
CA LYS A 26 38.36 0.69 50.52
C LYS A 26 37.11 0.27 49.75
N ASP A 27 36.30 1.25 49.35
CA ASP A 27 35.02 0.99 48.67
C ASP A 27 35.21 -0.13 47.66
N PHE A 28 34.42 -1.20 47.83
CA PHE A 28 34.43 -2.34 46.93
C PHE A 28 34.35 -1.75 45.53
N ARG A 29 35.36 -1.99 44.67
CA ARG A 29 35.44 -1.43 43.32
C ARG A 29 34.05 -1.52 42.73
N GLY A 30 33.38 -0.36 42.63
CA GLY A 30 31.93 -0.29 42.48
C GLY A 30 31.51 -1.28 41.43
N PHE A 31 30.47 -2.07 41.72
CA PHE A 31 29.86 -2.95 40.74
C PHE A 31 29.83 -2.18 39.42
N ARG A 32 30.62 -2.63 38.43
CA ARG A 32 30.64 -2.03 37.09
C ARG A 32 29.36 -2.48 36.38
N THR A 33 28.23 -2.23 37.02
CA THR A 33 26.94 -2.33 36.38
C THR A 33 26.87 -1.15 35.43
N PRO A 34 26.48 -1.40 34.17
CA PRO A 34 26.15 -0.31 33.25
C PRO A 34 25.17 0.63 33.97
N GLY A 35 25.38 1.94 33.83
CA GLY A 35 24.44 2.91 34.40
C GLY A 35 23.03 2.71 33.84
N PRO A 36 22.00 3.32 34.47
CA PRO A 36 20.67 3.31 33.89
C PRO A 36 20.73 3.86 32.45
N GLY A 37 20.30 3.06 31.48
CA GLY A 37 20.37 3.40 30.04
C GLY A 37 21.66 3.02 29.31
N THR A 38 22.66 2.44 29.97
CA THR A 38 23.89 1.94 29.31
C THR A 38 23.70 0.57 28.65
N TYR A 39 22.56 -0.10 28.88
CA TYR A 39 22.21 -1.33 28.18
C TYR A 39 21.73 -1.01 26.77
N THR A 40 22.49 -1.43 25.76
CA THR A 40 22.04 -1.43 24.37
C THR A 40 21.14 -2.65 24.14
N LEU A 41 19.83 -2.40 24.02
CA LEU A 41 18.91 -3.45 23.62
C LEU A 41 19.12 -3.77 22.13
N PRO A 42 19.15 -5.05 21.73
CA PRO A 42 19.20 -5.40 20.34
C PRO A 42 17.91 -4.93 19.65
N ARG A 43 18.04 -4.55 18.38
CA ARG A 43 16.92 -4.09 17.56
C ARG A 43 15.84 -5.19 17.50
N VAL A 44 14.62 -4.85 17.90
CA VAL A 44 13.47 -5.77 17.91
C VAL A 44 12.60 -5.63 16.65
N LEU A 45 12.74 -4.52 15.90
CA LEU A 45 11.93 -4.21 14.72
C LEU A 45 12.79 -3.85 13.51
N GLY A 46 12.45 -4.41 12.35
CA GLY A 46 13.15 -4.20 11.07
C GLY A 46 14.14 -5.34 10.73
N PRO A 47 14.86 -5.23 9.61
CA PRO A 47 15.80 -6.27 9.19
C PRO A 47 16.92 -6.43 10.23
N GLN A 48 17.32 -7.69 10.51
CA GLN A 48 18.39 -8.09 11.43
C GLN A 48 18.05 -7.99 12.93
N THR A 49 17.01 -8.70 13.38
CA THR A 49 16.72 -8.91 14.80
C THR A 49 17.58 -10.06 15.36
N VAL A 50 18.12 -9.88 16.58
CA VAL A 50 19.08 -10.84 17.17
C VAL A 50 18.42 -12.14 17.66
N TYR A 51 17.17 -12.06 18.14
CA TYR A 51 16.52 -13.19 18.84
C TYR A 51 15.34 -13.80 18.10
N THR A 52 14.88 -13.16 17.03
CA THR A 52 13.71 -13.59 16.25
C THR A 52 14.03 -13.48 14.78
N HIS A 53 13.33 -14.24 13.93
CA HIS A 53 13.38 -14.00 12.50
C HIS A 53 12.65 -12.69 12.17
N ALA A 54 13.28 -11.83 11.37
CA ALA A 54 12.68 -10.57 10.93
C ALA A 54 12.02 -10.74 9.56
N GLU A 55 10.74 -10.38 9.46
CA GLU A 55 10.03 -10.33 8.19
C GLU A 55 10.49 -9.14 7.35
N PRO A 56 10.38 -9.23 6.00
CA PRO A 56 10.83 -8.16 5.12
C PRO A 56 10.08 -6.84 5.39
N SER A 57 10.85 -5.76 5.57
CA SER A 57 10.33 -4.41 5.77
C SER A 57 10.30 -3.65 4.44
N TYR A 58 9.14 -3.62 3.79
CA TYR A 58 8.96 -2.90 2.53
C TYR A 58 8.68 -1.41 2.78
N SER A 59 9.33 -0.54 2.01
CA SER A 59 9.01 0.88 1.94
C SER A 59 8.48 1.23 0.55
N MET A 60 7.58 2.20 0.48
CA MET A 60 7.13 2.74 -0.80
C MET A 60 8.23 3.63 -1.38
N LYS A 61 8.70 3.30 -2.59
CA LYS A 61 9.55 4.20 -3.38
C LYS A 61 8.69 5.34 -3.95
N TRP A 62 9.29 6.52 -4.06
CA TRP A 62 8.64 7.70 -4.67
C TRP A 62 8.22 7.42 -6.13
N LYS A 63 7.19 8.12 -6.60
CA LYS A 63 6.68 8.01 -7.98
C LYS A 63 7.80 8.39 -8.96
N SER A 64 8.22 7.45 -9.80
CA SER A 64 9.15 7.73 -10.90
C SER A 64 8.47 8.65 -11.91
N GLN A 65 9.12 9.76 -12.25
CA GLN A 65 8.67 10.66 -13.31
C GLN A 65 8.79 9.95 -14.68
N TYR A 66 9.85 9.17 -14.87
CA TYR A 66 10.38 8.74 -16.18
C TYR A 66 9.48 7.86 -17.08
N GLN A 67 8.31 7.40 -16.62
CA GLN A 67 7.39 6.60 -17.46
C GLN A 67 5.93 6.71 -17.04
N SER A 68 5.60 7.83 -16.40
CA SER A 68 4.26 8.09 -15.95
C SER A 68 3.32 8.35 -17.14
N CYS A 69 2.14 7.70 -17.15
CA CYS A 69 1.05 8.00 -18.07
C CYS A 69 0.56 9.45 -17.98
N PHE A 70 0.92 10.16 -16.90
CA PHE A 70 0.67 11.58 -16.71
C PHE A 70 1.68 12.49 -17.42
N GLN A 71 2.82 11.96 -17.89
CA GLN A 71 3.86 12.73 -18.61
C GLN A 71 3.84 12.46 -20.11
N ASP A 72 3.61 11.20 -20.48
CA ASP A 72 3.50 10.79 -21.86
C ASP A 72 2.04 10.94 -22.33
N LEU A 73 1.67 12.16 -22.72
CA LEU A 73 0.34 12.49 -23.24
C LEU A 73 -0.05 11.66 -24.46
N ALA A 74 0.93 11.11 -25.19
CA ALA A 74 0.66 10.21 -26.31
C ALA A 74 0.09 8.85 -25.87
N LYS A 75 0.34 8.43 -24.62
CA LYS A 75 -0.22 7.19 -24.04
C LYS A 75 -1.60 7.40 -23.40
N THR A 76 -2.03 8.64 -23.21
CA THR A 76 -3.31 8.98 -22.62
C THR A 76 -4.08 9.96 -23.51
N PRO A 77 -4.38 9.58 -24.76
CA PRO A 77 -5.21 10.40 -25.63
C PRO A 77 -6.55 10.68 -24.95
N GLY A 78 -6.97 11.95 -24.95
CA GLY A 78 -8.26 12.35 -24.37
C GLY A 78 -9.44 11.71 -25.11
N PRO A 79 -10.67 11.76 -24.57
CA PRO A 79 -11.84 11.15 -25.19
C PRO A 79 -12.10 11.66 -26.62
N ALA A 80 -11.71 12.89 -26.93
CA ALA A 80 -11.84 13.50 -28.26
C ALA A 80 -10.78 13.05 -29.28
N ALA A 81 -9.74 12.31 -28.86
CA ALA A 81 -8.68 11.83 -29.76
C ALA A 81 -9.04 10.51 -30.47
N PHE A 82 -10.11 9.85 -30.04
CA PHE A 82 -10.65 8.68 -30.76
C PHE A 82 -11.59 9.15 -31.88
N GLY A 83 -11.39 8.64 -33.10
CA GLY A 83 -12.28 8.92 -34.22
C GLY A 83 -13.65 8.30 -34.04
N ASN A 84 -14.69 8.90 -34.65
CA ASN A 84 -16.02 8.31 -34.70
C ASN A 84 -15.97 6.98 -35.48
N VAL A 85 -16.41 5.89 -34.84
CA VAL A 85 -16.53 4.58 -35.49
C VAL A 85 -17.91 4.48 -36.15
N GLU A 86 -17.95 3.98 -37.39
CA GLU A 86 -19.22 3.72 -38.07
C GLU A 86 -20.03 2.66 -37.30
N MET A 87 -21.24 3.04 -36.87
CA MET A 87 -22.06 2.21 -35.98
C MET A 87 -22.55 0.91 -36.64
N ASP A 88 -22.64 0.90 -37.97
CA ASP A 88 -23.05 -0.26 -38.78
C ASP A 88 -22.06 -1.43 -38.71
N VAL A 89 -20.84 -1.20 -38.20
CA VAL A 89 -19.81 -2.25 -37.99
C VAL A 89 -20.20 -3.22 -36.87
N TYR A 90 -20.90 -2.74 -35.84
CA TYR A 90 -21.17 -3.52 -34.62
C TYR A 90 -22.65 -3.54 -34.22
N LYS A 91 -23.47 -2.65 -34.78
CA LYS A 91 -24.93 -2.63 -34.63
C LYS A 91 -25.60 -2.90 -35.95
N ARG A 92 -26.76 -3.54 -35.90
CA ARG A 92 -27.61 -3.72 -37.08
C ARG A 92 -28.01 -2.34 -37.59
N SER A 93 -27.68 -2.07 -38.85
CA SER A 93 -28.02 -0.83 -39.53
C SER A 93 -29.54 -0.64 -39.62
N ALA A 94 -29.97 0.61 -39.60
CA ALA A 94 -31.37 0.94 -39.85
C ALA A 94 -31.73 0.60 -41.32
N PRO A 95 -32.95 0.14 -41.60
CA PRO A 95 -33.37 -0.12 -42.97
C PRO A 95 -33.31 1.17 -43.80
N LYS A 96 -32.63 1.10 -44.95
CA LYS A 96 -32.51 2.20 -45.91
C LYS A 96 -33.57 2.01 -47.00
N TYR A 97 -34.48 2.96 -47.15
CA TYR A 97 -35.52 2.94 -48.19
C TYR A 97 -35.20 3.96 -49.28
N SER A 98 -35.51 3.62 -50.52
CA SER A 98 -35.51 4.55 -51.66
C SER A 98 -36.89 4.56 -52.30
N MET A 99 -37.33 5.73 -52.76
CA MET A 99 -38.54 5.84 -53.57
C MET A 99 -38.16 5.68 -55.04
N GLY A 100 -38.79 4.73 -55.73
CA GLY A 100 -38.64 4.58 -57.17
C GLY A 100 -39.20 5.78 -57.95
N LEU A 101 -38.78 5.93 -59.21
CA LEU A 101 -39.26 6.98 -60.11
C LEU A 101 -40.78 6.88 -60.30
N ARG A 102 -41.47 8.03 -60.32
CA ARG A 102 -42.90 8.08 -60.68
C ARG A 102 -43.05 7.76 -62.16
N THR A 103 -43.76 6.70 -62.49
CA THR A 103 -44.19 6.45 -63.87
C THR A 103 -45.25 7.48 -64.26
N LYS A 104 -45.11 8.11 -65.43
CA LYS A 104 -46.20 8.90 -65.99
C LYS A 104 -47.32 7.93 -66.39
N LEU A 105 -48.56 8.19 -65.98
CA LEU A 105 -49.71 7.46 -66.49
C LEU A 105 -49.76 7.67 -68.00
N GLY A 106 -49.50 6.62 -68.76
CA GLY A 106 -49.55 6.65 -70.22
C GLY A 106 -50.98 6.64 -70.69
N GLY A 107 -51.48 7.79 -71.18
CA GLY A 107 -52.72 7.85 -71.93
C GLY A 107 -53.38 9.23 -71.89
N THR A 108 -53.45 9.90 -73.04
CA THR A 108 -54.37 11.02 -73.31
C THR A 108 -55.80 10.50 -73.57
N GLY A 109 -56.21 9.46 -72.86
CA GLY A 109 -57.55 8.90 -72.92
C GLY A 109 -58.42 9.52 -71.84
N MET A 110 -59.62 9.96 -72.20
CA MET A 110 -60.62 10.44 -71.25
C MET A 110 -60.90 9.32 -70.25
N ILE A 111 -60.41 9.44 -69.01
CA ILE A 111 -60.70 8.48 -67.94
C ILE A 111 -62.14 8.78 -67.52
N PRO A 112 -63.13 7.91 -67.84
CA PRO A 112 -64.51 8.19 -67.49
C PRO A 112 -64.63 8.34 -65.98
N GLY A 113 -65.29 9.42 -65.56
CA GLY A 113 -65.66 9.62 -64.17
C GLY A 113 -66.63 8.53 -63.71
N PRO A 114 -66.84 8.36 -62.41
CA PRO A 114 -67.78 7.37 -61.87
C PRO A 114 -69.20 7.52 -62.43
N ALA A 115 -69.59 8.73 -62.85
CA ALA A 115 -70.88 9.00 -63.50
C ALA A 115 -70.93 8.72 -65.01
N ASP A 116 -69.77 8.51 -65.66
CA ASP A 116 -69.68 8.27 -67.10
C ASP A 116 -69.81 6.78 -67.46
N TYR A 117 -69.89 5.90 -66.45
CA TYR A 117 -70.12 4.46 -66.66
C TYR A 117 -71.60 4.18 -66.88
N VAL A 118 -71.95 3.70 -68.08
CA VAL A 118 -73.28 3.15 -68.36
C VAL A 118 -73.25 1.65 -68.12
N PRO A 119 -73.99 1.11 -67.13
CA PRO A 119 -74.08 -0.35 -66.95
C PRO A 119 -74.79 -0.94 -68.17
N GLY A 120 -74.13 -1.88 -68.85
CA GLY A 120 -74.72 -2.60 -69.97
C GLY A 120 -75.99 -3.35 -69.56
N LYS A 121 -76.90 -3.57 -70.52
CA LYS A 121 -78.12 -4.37 -70.26
C LYS A 121 -77.74 -5.80 -69.91
N VAL A 122 -78.15 -6.24 -68.73
CA VAL A 122 -78.10 -7.64 -68.32
C VAL A 122 -79.17 -8.40 -69.13
N ARG A 123 -78.76 -9.47 -69.80
CA ARG A 123 -79.66 -10.40 -70.50
C ARG A 123 -80.24 -11.43 -69.55
#